data_AF-A0A8I2K560-F1
#
_entry.id   AF-A0A8I2K560-F1
#
_cell.length_a   1.000
_cell.length_b   1.000
_cell.length_c   1.000
_cell.angle_alpha   90.00
_cell.angle_beta   90.00
_cell.angle_gamma   90.00
#
_symmetry.space_group_name_H-M   'P 1'
#
loop_
_entity.id
_entity.type
_entity.pdbx_description
1 polymer ?
#
loop_
_entity_poly.entity_id
_entity_poly.type
_entity_poly.pdbx_seq_one_letter_code
_entity_poly.pdbx_strand_id
1 'polypeptide(L)'
;MELLLTYSPQWKKDELNRLLLYYQRISRVYLHSSPVTRKYLSKKFKKVIYYTEERLESAARCGQIVPGYFTVTIEGFTEAQKYNTCLNKKIAIDVEGNIKNCPSMQTSFGNINDTSLEEAAADPGFRSLWTVNKDMIEVCRDCEFRYICTDCRAFLCDDRNRYSKPLTCRYNPYKAEWEK
;
A
#
# COMPACT_ATOMS: atom_id res chain seq x y z
N MET A 1 -2.61 13.43 -1.09
CA MET A 1 -3.48 12.38 -0.52
C MET A 1 -4.36 11.86 -1.64
N GLU A 2 -4.42 10.55 -1.83
CA GLU A 2 -5.28 9.93 -2.84
C GLU A 2 -6.56 9.44 -2.16
N LEU A 3 -7.71 9.66 -2.81
CA LEU A 3 -9.00 9.21 -2.31
C LEU A 3 -9.57 8.16 -3.27
N LEU A 4 -9.86 6.97 -2.78
CA LEU A 4 -10.55 5.91 -3.52
C LEU A 4 -12.00 5.83 -3.03
N LEU A 5 -12.95 5.84 -3.95
CA LEU A 5 -14.39 5.75 -3.69
C LEU A 5 -15.03 4.78 -4.67
N THR A 6 -16.09 4.10 -4.24
CA THR A 6 -16.97 3.37 -5.16
C THR A 6 -17.76 4.37 -6.00
N TYR A 7 -17.85 4.11 -7.31
CA TYR A 7 -18.68 4.90 -8.20
C TYR A 7 -20.15 4.87 -7.74
N SER A 8 -20.76 6.04 -7.71
CA SER A 8 -22.18 6.24 -7.47
C SER A 8 -22.66 7.40 -8.34
N PRO A 9 -23.90 7.38 -8.87
CA PRO A 9 -24.47 8.49 -9.62
C PRO A 9 -24.46 9.85 -8.89
N GLN A 10 -24.29 9.84 -7.56
CA GLN A 10 -24.15 11.06 -6.74
C GLN A 10 -22.82 11.79 -6.98
N TRP A 11 -21.76 11.08 -7.39
CA TRP A 11 -20.43 11.65 -7.63
C TRP A 11 -20.36 12.35 -8.99
N LYS A 12 -21.23 13.35 -9.18
CA LYS A 12 -21.23 14.24 -10.35
C LYS A 12 -20.05 15.20 -10.27
N LYS A 13 -19.73 15.83 -11.41
CA LYS A 13 -18.62 16.80 -11.52
C LYS A 13 -18.67 17.88 -10.44
N ASP A 14 -19.85 18.41 -10.16
CA ASP A 14 -20.02 19.50 -9.19
C ASP A 14 -19.77 19.05 -7.74
N GLU A 15 -20.26 17.88 -7.35
CA GLU A 15 -20.00 17.32 -6.01
C GLU A 15 -18.52 16.99 -5.81
N LEU A 16 -17.88 16.40 -6.81
CA LEU A 16 -16.44 16.14 -6.77
C LEU A 16 -15.64 17.45 -6.69
N ASN A 17 -16.06 18.49 -7.43
CA ASN A 17 -15.45 19.81 -7.35
C ASN A 17 -15.64 20.45 -5.97
N ARG A 18 -16.80 20.29 -5.32
CA ARG A 18 -17.03 20.74 -3.93
C ARG A 18 -16.14 19.99 -2.94
N LEU A 19 -16.02 18.67 -3.07
CA LEU A 19 -15.14 17.84 -2.25
C LEU A 19 -13.68 18.29 -2.38
N LEU A 20 -13.21 18.54 -3.61
CA LEU A 20 -11.85 19.02 -3.88
C LEU A 20 -11.62 20.46 -3.39
N LEU A 21 -12.68 21.29 -3.34
CA LEU A 21 -12.63 22.64 -2.78
C LEU A 21 -12.44 22.61 -1.26
N TYR A 22 -13.19 21.74 -0.57
CA TYR A 22 -13.16 21.64 0.88
C TYR A 22 -11.90 20.93 1.37
N TYR A 23 -11.50 19.84 0.70
CA TYR A 23 -10.35 19.02 1.09
C TYR A 23 -9.15 19.21 0.15
N GLN A 24 -8.48 20.34 0.29
CA GLN A 24 -7.41 20.75 -0.63
C GLN A 24 -6.20 19.79 -0.67
N ARG A 25 -5.96 19.01 0.38
CA ARG A 25 -4.87 18.01 0.46
C ARG A 25 -5.10 16.78 -0.42
N ILE A 26 -6.33 16.56 -0.89
CA ILE A 26 -6.62 15.50 -1.87
C ILE A 26 -6.01 15.91 -3.21
N SER A 27 -5.07 15.11 -3.71
CA SER A 27 -4.34 15.33 -4.96
C SER A 27 -4.99 14.58 -6.12
N ARG A 28 -5.58 13.41 -5.87
CA ARG A 28 -6.23 12.55 -6.86
C ARG A 28 -7.44 11.86 -6.26
N VAL A 29 -8.47 11.64 -7.08
CA VAL A 29 -9.65 10.86 -6.71
C VAL A 29 -9.83 9.73 -7.71
N TYR A 30 -10.09 8.53 -7.23
CA TYR A 30 -10.34 7.34 -8.02
C TYR A 30 -11.76 6.83 -7.72
N LEU A 31 -12.58 6.71 -8.75
CA LEU A 31 -13.92 6.15 -8.72
C LEU A 31 -13.87 4.77 -9.37
N HIS A 32 -13.80 3.73 -8.54
CA HIS A 32 -13.77 2.33 -8.98
C HIS A 32 -15.18 1.78 -9.18
N SER A 33 -15.32 0.65 -9.88
CA SER A 33 -16.62 0.08 -10.26
C SER A 33 -17.48 1.05 -11.10
N SER A 34 -16.84 1.96 -11.85
CA SER A 34 -17.51 2.88 -12.78
C SER A 34 -17.99 2.12 -14.02
N PRO A 35 -19.12 2.49 -14.65
CA PRO A 35 -19.55 1.88 -15.91
C PRO A 35 -18.63 2.18 -17.09
N VAL A 36 -17.70 3.13 -16.94
CA VAL A 36 -16.73 3.51 -17.96
C VAL A 36 -15.38 3.86 -17.35
N THR A 37 -14.31 3.49 -18.05
CA THR A 37 -12.96 3.95 -17.75
C THR A 37 -12.71 5.33 -18.40
N ARG A 38 -12.45 6.36 -17.60
CA ARG A 38 -12.15 7.71 -18.12
C ARG A 38 -11.37 8.56 -17.13
N LYS A 39 -10.77 9.65 -17.61
CA LYS A 39 -10.09 10.66 -16.78
C LYS A 39 -10.78 12.01 -16.95
N TYR A 40 -10.96 12.71 -15.84
CA TYR A 40 -11.51 14.07 -15.81
C TYR A 40 -10.52 14.99 -15.09
N LEU A 41 -10.06 16.02 -15.80
CA LEU A 41 -9.25 17.08 -15.20
C LEU A 41 -10.17 18.21 -14.72
N SER A 42 -10.22 18.44 -13.41
CA SER A 42 -10.87 19.62 -12.88
C SER A 42 -9.97 20.83 -13.14
N LYS A 43 -10.29 21.61 -14.19
CA LYS A 43 -9.50 22.80 -14.58
C LYS A 43 -9.36 23.80 -13.43
N LYS A 44 -10.41 23.97 -12.63
CA LYS A 44 -10.43 24.90 -11.48
C LYS A 44 -9.43 24.52 -10.39
N PHE A 45 -9.28 23.23 -10.11
CA PHE A 45 -8.41 22.75 -9.04
C PHE A 45 -7.10 22.14 -9.53
N LYS A 46 -6.92 22.01 -10.85
CA LYS A 46 -5.78 21.32 -11.49
C LYS A 46 -5.55 19.90 -10.93
N LYS A 47 -6.64 19.22 -10.59
CA LYS A 47 -6.63 17.85 -10.02
C LYS A 47 -7.29 16.87 -10.98
N VAL A 48 -6.76 15.65 -11.02
CA VAL A 48 -7.27 14.58 -11.89
C VAL A 48 -8.17 13.64 -11.09
N ILE A 49 -9.33 13.36 -11.66
CA ILE A 49 -10.28 12.37 -11.19
C ILE A 49 -10.29 11.22 -12.18
N TYR A 50 -10.05 10.01 -11.70
CA TYR A 50 -9.99 8.78 -12.47
C TYR A 50 -11.27 7.98 -12.25
N TYR A 51 -11.82 7.44 -13.32
CA TYR A 51 -12.91 6.47 -13.30
C TYR A 51 -12.34 5.18 -13.88
N THR A 52 -12.59 4.06 -13.21
CA THR A 52 -12.16 2.73 -13.68
C THR A 52 -13.29 1.74 -13.52
N GLU A 53 -13.45 0.87 -14.53
CA GLU A 53 -14.37 -0.27 -14.48
C GLU A 53 -13.90 -1.36 -13.51
N GLU A 54 -12.62 -1.33 -13.14
CA GLU A 54 -12.04 -2.22 -12.15
C GLU A 54 -12.78 -2.12 -10.82
N ARG A 55 -13.22 -3.28 -10.31
CA ARG A 55 -13.88 -3.38 -9.00
C ARG A 55 -12.81 -3.63 -7.93
N LEU A 56 -12.87 -2.82 -6.88
CA LEU A 56 -12.03 -2.98 -5.69
C LEU A 56 -12.95 -3.47 -4.56
N GLU A 57 -12.89 -4.75 -4.26
CA GLU A 57 -13.76 -5.40 -3.27
C GLU A 57 -13.03 -5.70 -1.95
N SER A 58 -11.70 -5.76 -1.98
CA SER A 58 -10.89 -6.07 -0.80
C SER A 58 -9.46 -5.57 -0.94
N ALA A 59 -8.71 -5.65 0.16
CA ALA A 59 -7.27 -5.39 0.18
C ALA A 59 -6.43 -6.53 -0.43
N ALA A 60 -7.05 -7.56 -1.03
CA ALA A 60 -6.35 -8.74 -1.56
C ALA A 60 -5.37 -8.43 -2.70
N ARG A 61 -5.52 -7.29 -3.38
CA ARG A 61 -4.65 -6.87 -4.49
C ARG A 61 -3.44 -6.06 -4.03
N CYS A 62 -3.22 -5.91 -2.73
CA CYS A 62 -2.03 -5.26 -2.18
C CYS A 62 -0.76 -6.10 -2.43
N GLY A 63 0.40 -5.52 -2.14
CA GLY A 63 1.67 -6.24 -2.10
C GLY A 63 2.21 -6.67 -3.47
N GLN A 64 1.69 -6.17 -4.57
CA GLN A 64 2.21 -6.49 -5.91
C GLN A 64 3.66 -6.05 -6.06
N ILE A 65 4.52 -6.96 -6.52
CA ILE A 65 5.94 -6.71 -6.72
C ILE A 65 6.21 -6.83 -8.22
N VAL A 66 6.26 -5.66 -8.88
CA VAL A 66 6.50 -5.53 -10.32
C VAL A 66 7.48 -4.38 -10.57
N PRO A 67 8.27 -4.42 -11.65
CA PRO A 67 9.27 -3.37 -11.93
C PRO A 67 8.71 -1.96 -11.96
N GLY A 68 7.45 -1.79 -12.41
CA GLY A 68 6.78 -0.48 -12.45
C GLY A 68 6.55 0.17 -11.08
N TYR A 69 6.70 -0.57 -9.98
CA TYR A 69 6.58 -0.08 -8.60
C TYR A 69 7.94 0.05 -7.90
N PHE A 70 9.05 -0.13 -8.62
CA PHE A 70 10.38 0.10 -8.05
C PHE A 70 10.58 1.59 -7.77
N THR A 71 11.11 1.86 -6.58
CA THR A 71 11.39 3.22 -6.13
C THR A 71 12.89 3.45 -6.23
N VAL A 72 13.32 4.12 -7.30
CA VAL A 72 14.73 4.41 -7.59
C VAL A 72 15.06 5.83 -7.13
N THR A 73 15.05 6.03 -5.81
CA THR A 73 15.38 7.30 -5.15
C THR A 73 16.40 7.08 -4.04
N ILE A 74 17.14 8.11 -3.65
CA ILE A 74 18.13 8.02 -2.56
C ILE A 74 17.43 7.70 -1.24
N GLU A 75 16.28 8.34 -0.99
CA GLU A 75 15.46 8.13 0.20
C GLU A 75 14.94 6.70 0.25
N GLY A 76 14.38 6.19 -0.86
CA GLY A 76 13.91 4.80 -0.94
C GLY A 76 15.04 3.79 -0.74
N PHE A 77 16.18 4.01 -1.38
CA PHE A 77 17.34 3.13 -1.27
C PHE A 77 17.90 3.07 0.15
N THR A 78 18.13 4.22 0.77
CA THR A 78 18.71 4.31 2.13
C THR A 78 17.75 3.79 3.20
N GLU A 79 16.45 4.01 3.02
CA GLU A 79 15.41 3.43 3.88
C GLU A 79 15.40 1.90 3.79
N ALA A 80 15.46 1.34 2.57
CA ALA A 80 15.42 -0.09 2.33
C ALA A 80 16.61 -0.86 2.93
N GLN A 81 17.74 -0.20 3.15
CA GLN A 81 18.91 -0.80 3.81
C GLN A 81 18.68 -1.08 5.30
N LYS A 82 17.76 -0.37 5.96
CA LYS A 82 17.57 -0.47 7.42
C LYS A 82 16.18 -0.94 7.82
N TYR A 83 15.19 -0.69 6.98
CA TYR A 83 13.79 -0.83 7.34
C TYR A 83 12.97 -1.53 6.28
N ASN A 84 11.79 -1.99 6.68
CA ASN A 84 10.78 -2.51 5.78
C ASN A 84 10.17 -1.37 4.95
N THR A 85 10.37 -1.41 3.64
CA THR A 85 9.92 -0.34 2.72
C THR A 85 8.39 -0.17 2.64
N CYS A 86 7.62 -1.18 3.06
CA CYS A 86 6.17 -1.12 3.07
C CYS A 86 5.62 -0.68 4.43
N LEU A 87 6.16 -1.19 5.54
CA LEU A 87 5.54 -1.06 6.86
C LEU A 87 6.16 0.01 7.77
N ASN A 88 7.41 0.43 7.54
CA ASN A 88 8.07 1.36 8.45
C ASN A 88 7.30 2.68 8.56
N LYS A 89 7.05 3.12 9.79
CA LYS A 89 6.33 4.38 10.11
C LYS A 89 4.92 4.47 9.52
N LYS A 90 4.29 3.35 9.16
CA LYS A 90 2.91 3.32 8.67
C LYS A 90 1.98 2.68 9.68
N ILE A 91 0.76 3.22 9.71
CA ILE A 91 -0.36 2.71 10.48
C ILE A 91 -1.57 2.65 9.56
N ALA A 92 -2.34 1.59 9.70
CA ALA A 92 -3.54 1.35 8.94
C ALA A 92 -4.71 1.11 9.91
N ILE A 93 -5.89 1.53 9.49
CA ILE A 93 -7.16 1.21 10.13
C ILE A 93 -7.97 0.47 9.07
N ASP A 94 -8.42 -0.75 9.37
CA ASP A 94 -9.22 -1.53 8.42
C ASP A 94 -10.72 -1.15 8.47
N VAL A 95 -11.53 -1.83 7.66
CA VAL A 95 -12.97 -1.55 7.52
C VAL A 95 -13.79 -1.80 8.78
N GLU A 96 -13.24 -2.55 9.74
CA GLU A 96 -13.86 -2.83 11.05
C GLU A 96 -13.34 -1.88 12.14
N GLY A 97 -12.45 -0.96 11.79
CA GLY A 97 -11.82 -0.03 12.73
C GLY A 97 -10.60 -0.60 13.46
N ASN A 98 -10.12 -1.80 13.09
CA ASN A 98 -8.95 -2.40 13.72
C ASN A 98 -7.67 -1.68 13.30
N ILE A 99 -6.80 -1.38 14.26
CA ILE A 99 -5.51 -0.73 14.04
C ILE A 99 -4.46 -1.79 13.72
N LYS A 100 -3.79 -1.66 12.56
CA LYS A 100 -2.88 -2.66 11.98
C LYS A 100 -1.66 -2.00 11.36
N ASN A 101 -0.61 -2.76 11.04
CA ASN A 101 0.51 -2.24 10.23
C ASN A 101 0.09 -1.98 8.77
N CYS A 102 -0.83 -2.80 8.26
CA CYS A 102 -1.40 -2.74 6.91
C CYS A 102 -2.78 -3.41 6.97
N PRO A 103 -3.78 -2.99 6.16
CA PRO A 103 -5.12 -3.59 6.21
C PRO A 103 -5.14 -5.10 5.92
N SER A 104 -4.13 -5.61 5.20
CA SER A 104 -3.99 -7.03 4.88
C SER A 104 -3.34 -7.87 6.00
N MET A 105 -2.90 -7.27 7.10
CA MET A 105 -2.31 -8.00 8.23
C MET A 105 -3.39 -8.64 9.09
N GLN A 106 -3.09 -9.82 9.63
CA GLN A 106 -4.01 -10.55 10.51
C GLN A 106 -4.05 -9.97 11.92
N THR A 107 -2.88 -9.60 12.47
CA THR A 107 -2.76 -9.07 13.82
C THR A 107 -3.33 -7.64 13.92
N SER A 108 -4.23 -7.45 14.87
CA SER A 108 -4.73 -6.15 15.32
C SER A 108 -4.01 -5.70 16.59
N PHE A 109 -3.84 -4.39 16.74
CA PHE A 109 -3.23 -3.73 17.89
C PHE A 109 -4.22 -2.82 18.64
N GLY A 110 -5.52 -3.12 18.50
CA GLY A 110 -6.61 -2.37 19.11
C GLY A 110 -7.65 -1.92 18.10
N ASN A 111 -8.71 -1.25 18.55
CA ASN A 111 -9.74 -0.68 17.69
C ASN A 111 -9.77 0.85 17.85
N ILE A 112 -10.01 1.59 16.77
CA ILE A 112 -10.00 3.06 16.81
C ILE A 112 -11.07 3.67 17.74
N ASN A 113 -12.08 2.89 18.12
CA ASN A 113 -13.12 3.33 19.05
C ASN A 113 -12.63 3.41 20.51
N ASP A 114 -11.62 2.64 20.89
CA ASP A 114 -11.16 2.50 22.28
C ASP A 114 -9.63 2.60 22.47
N THR A 115 -8.86 2.53 21.39
CA THR A 115 -7.40 2.53 21.38
C THR A 115 -6.88 3.71 20.58
N SER A 116 -6.01 4.51 21.17
CA SER A 116 -5.37 5.62 20.43
C SER A 116 -4.31 5.10 19.45
N LEU A 117 -4.08 5.85 18.38
CA LEU A 117 -3.01 5.53 17.42
C LEU A 117 -1.61 5.56 18.06
N GLU A 118 -1.42 6.39 19.08
CA GLU A 118 -0.15 6.50 19.82
C GLU A 118 0.11 5.24 20.64
N GLU A 119 -0.90 4.74 21.37
CA GLU A 119 -0.81 3.48 22.13
C GLU A 119 -0.51 2.31 21.21
N ALA A 120 -1.29 2.14 20.12
CA ALA A 120 -1.06 1.07 19.16
C ALA A 120 0.33 1.16 18.50
N ALA A 121 0.80 2.37 18.19
CA ALA A 121 2.13 2.57 17.62
C ALA A 121 3.26 2.40 18.64
N ALA A 122 2.99 2.47 19.94
CA ALA A 122 3.97 2.21 21.01
C ALA A 122 4.16 0.71 21.28
N ASP A 123 3.22 -0.13 20.85
CA ASP A 123 3.30 -1.58 21.00
C ASP A 123 4.57 -2.15 20.32
N PRO A 124 5.42 -2.90 21.05
CA PRO A 124 6.64 -3.49 20.49
C PRO A 124 6.36 -4.49 19.36
N GLY A 125 5.24 -5.23 19.43
CA GLY A 125 4.77 -6.11 18.38
C GLY A 125 4.43 -5.34 17.11
N PHE A 126 3.83 -4.15 17.23
CA PHE A 126 3.55 -3.28 16.08
C PHE A 126 4.85 -2.86 15.38
N ARG A 127 5.87 -2.45 16.15
CA ARG A 127 7.17 -2.01 15.61
C ARG A 127 8.07 -3.16 15.16
N SER A 128 7.78 -4.39 15.55
CA SER A 128 8.64 -5.57 15.30
C SER A 128 8.89 -5.86 13.81
N LEU A 129 8.01 -5.39 12.92
CA LEU A 129 8.15 -5.55 11.47
C LEU A 129 8.85 -4.38 10.79
N TRP A 130 9.04 -3.25 11.47
CA TRP A 130 9.63 -2.04 10.88
C TRP A 130 11.08 -2.25 10.47
N THR A 131 11.83 -3.06 11.20
CA THR A 131 13.25 -3.34 10.95
C THR A 131 13.49 -4.58 10.08
N VAL A 132 12.43 -5.28 9.65
CA VAL A 132 12.55 -6.44 8.75
C VAL A 132 12.81 -5.94 7.32
N ASN A 133 14.07 -5.69 7.03
CA ASN A 133 14.54 -5.25 5.71
C ASN A 133 14.78 -6.47 4.78
N LYS A 134 15.12 -6.19 3.51
CA LYS A 134 15.32 -7.24 2.51
C LYS A 134 16.59 -8.07 2.70
N ASP A 135 17.56 -7.61 3.49
CA ASP A 135 18.77 -8.38 3.81
C ASP A 135 18.48 -9.56 4.75
N MET A 136 17.37 -9.49 5.50
CA MET A 136 16.91 -10.58 6.37
C MET A 136 16.01 -11.59 5.65
N ILE A 137 15.48 -11.25 4.47
CA ILE A 137 14.45 -12.02 3.78
C ILE A 137 15.11 -13.03 2.84
N GLU A 138 14.72 -14.30 2.96
CA GLU A 138 15.21 -15.39 2.12
C GLU A 138 14.98 -15.08 0.63
N VAL A 139 15.96 -15.43 -0.21
CA VAL A 139 16.04 -15.12 -1.65
C VAL A 139 16.20 -13.61 -1.93
N CYS A 140 15.50 -12.74 -1.20
CA CYS A 140 15.53 -11.30 -1.39
C CYS A 140 16.87 -10.67 -0.97
N ARG A 141 17.55 -11.22 0.04
CA ARG A 141 18.89 -10.75 0.47
C ARG A 141 19.95 -10.85 -0.63
N ASP A 142 19.77 -11.82 -1.52
CA ASP A 142 20.65 -12.09 -2.65
C ASP A 142 20.19 -11.37 -3.94
N CYS A 143 19.02 -10.71 -3.90
CA CYS A 143 18.43 -10.02 -5.04
C CYS A 143 19.10 -8.66 -5.29
N GLU A 144 19.40 -8.38 -6.56
CA GLU A 144 19.95 -7.12 -7.05
C GLU A 144 18.96 -5.95 -6.92
N PHE A 145 17.65 -6.23 -6.84
CA PHE A 145 16.61 -5.22 -6.68
C PHE A 145 16.26 -4.92 -5.22
N ARG A 146 16.93 -5.54 -4.24
CA ARG A 146 16.48 -5.54 -2.84
C ARG A 146 16.32 -4.15 -2.21
N TYR A 147 17.07 -3.15 -2.67
CA TYR A 147 16.98 -1.79 -2.14
C TYR A 147 16.06 -0.85 -2.94
N ILE A 148 15.52 -1.30 -4.08
CA ILE A 148 14.56 -0.52 -4.88
C ILE A 148 13.17 -1.16 -4.93
N CYS A 149 13.07 -2.43 -4.52
CA CYS A 149 11.83 -3.19 -4.46
C CYS A 149 11.02 -2.84 -3.22
N THR A 150 9.70 -2.70 -3.39
CA THR A 150 8.77 -2.63 -2.26
C THR A 150 8.58 -4.02 -1.65
N ASP A 151 8.48 -4.11 -0.33
CA ASP A 151 8.24 -5.37 0.37
C ASP A 151 6.76 -5.64 0.67
N CYS A 152 6.42 -6.90 0.97
CA CYS A 152 5.13 -7.28 1.54
C CYS A 152 5.36 -8.37 2.59
N ARG A 153 4.88 -8.14 3.82
CA ARG A 153 4.87 -9.13 4.92
C ARG A 153 3.49 -9.74 5.19
N ALA A 154 2.44 -9.23 4.54
CA ALA A 154 1.08 -9.76 4.70
C ALA A 154 0.87 -11.07 3.91
N PHE A 155 1.56 -11.22 2.77
CA PHE A 155 1.45 -12.39 1.89
C PHE A 155 2.84 -13.01 1.69
N LEU A 156 3.09 -14.12 2.37
CA LEU A 156 4.37 -14.85 2.35
C LEU A 156 4.22 -16.19 1.65
N CYS A 157 5.30 -16.71 1.05
CA CYS A 157 5.31 -18.07 0.49
C CYS A 157 5.18 -19.14 1.59
N ASP A 158 5.68 -18.85 2.79
CA ASP A 158 5.54 -19.67 4.00
C ASP A 158 5.10 -18.74 5.14
N ASP A 159 3.89 -18.95 5.66
CA ASP A 159 3.29 -18.13 6.72
C ASP A 159 3.88 -18.41 8.11
N ARG A 160 4.58 -19.54 8.27
CA ARG A 160 5.29 -19.90 9.51
C ARG A 160 6.66 -19.26 9.59
N ASN A 161 7.20 -18.82 8.46
CA ASN A 161 8.50 -18.18 8.36
C ASN A 161 8.36 -16.69 8.02
N ARG A 162 8.50 -15.82 9.03
CA ARG A 162 8.45 -14.36 8.86
C ARG A 162 9.49 -13.79 7.88
N TYR A 163 10.55 -14.54 7.60
CA TYR A 163 11.63 -14.17 6.67
C TYR A 163 11.45 -14.78 5.28
N SER A 164 10.33 -15.47 5.03
CA SER A 164 10.00 -16.01 3.72
C SER A 164 9.82 -14.91 2.67
N LYS A 165 10.04 -15.28 1.41
CA LYS A 165 9.83 -14.44 0.23
C LYS A 165 8.36 -13.99 0.17
N PRO A 166 8.06 -12.74 -0.25
CA PRO A 166 6.69 -12.35 -0.56
C PRO A 166 6.07 -13.24 -1.64
N LEU A 167 4.83 -13.70 -1.41
CA LEU A 167 4.09 -14.59 -2.32
C LEU A 167 3.88 -13.98 -3.71
N THR A 168 3.71 -12.67 -3.78
CA THR A 168 3.45 -11.91 -5.00
C THR A 168 4.68 -11.67 -5.86
N CYS A 169 5.89 -11.96 -5.35
CA CYS A 169 7.13 -11.74 -6.09
C CYS A 169 7.47 -12.96 -6.95
N ARG A 170 7.35 -12.82 -8.27
CA ARG A 170 7.71 -13.84 -9.26
C ARG A 170 9.15 -13.76 -9.77
N TYR A 171 9.95 -12.84 -9.24
CA TYR A 171 11.35 -12.70 -9.66
C TYR A 171 12.25 -13.76 -9.03
N ASN A 172 13.16 -14.32 -9.83
CA ASN A 172 14.21 -15.23 -9.39
C ASN A 172 15.59 -14.58 -9.62
N PRO A 173 16.27 -14.12 -8.55
CA PRO A 173 17.55 -13.41 -8.68
C PRO A 173 18.71 -14.32 -9.11
N TYR A 174 18.60 -15.64 -8.94
CA TYR A 174 19.65 -16.58 -9.34
C TYR A 174 19.64 -16.90 -10.84
N LYS A 175 18.52 -16.61 -11.52
CA LYS A 175 18.37 -16.75 -12.97
C LYS A 175 18.23 -15.40 -13.68
N ALA A 176 18.07 -14.32 -12.92
CA ALA A 176 17.71 -13.01 -13.42
C ALA A 176 16.43 -12.99 -14.27
N GLU A 177 15.42 -13.78 -13.88
CA GLU A 177 14.19 -13.99 -14.65
C GLU A 177 12.93 -13.79 -13.81
N TRP A 178 11.87 -13.32 -14.46
CA TRP A 178 10.53 -13.30 -13.89
C TRP A 178 9.77 -14.55 -14.32
N GLU A 179 9.27 -15.32 -13.35
CA GLU A 179 8.39 -16.45 -13.60
C GLU A 179 7.07 -15.95 -14.22
N LYS A 180 6.63 -16.61 -15.29
CA LYS A 180 5.41 -16.28 -16.03
C LYS A 180 4.16 -16.64 -15.23
#